data_AF-A0A2S7QNZ7-F1
#
_entry.id   AF-A0A2S7QNZ7-F1
#
_cell.length_a   1.000
_cell.length_b   1.000
_cell.length_c   1.000
_cell.angle_alpha   90.00
_cell.angle_beta   90.00
_cell.angle_gamma   90.00
#
_symmetry.space_group_name_H-M   'P 1'
#
loop_
_entity.id
_entity.type
_entity.pdbx_description
1 polymer ?
#
loop_
_entity_poly.entity_id
_entity_poly.type
_entity_poly.pdbx_seq_one_letter_code
_entity_poly.pdbx_strand_id
1 'polypeptide(L)'
;MPSDLGIQISQNYLETQQLPEPSYDLGDGLDLSHSIPSNVAAAKDAALESTIELHRLLLGPLGLLLSAPGDYIYKHNLATLVPESTGTTFEIIAKERGLDINDVQRFLRVAISYHIFSEPQIGYVVHSAASRLLVDNFMLEAWIMNIAEEFWPSLSRTVDATIKWPGSEEPNESGYSIAYHTDENPFDVIKKDPMRQQQFIDAMSYSHLHSSYSMKHLIDNFDFGSIGTGTIVDVGGSHAQVSIAIAQRFPEVKCIVQDLPDTIAGLDSKLPEDVKGRALVPALKKGARVVINDICIPQPGQLGIASDRALRLMDISMKAFNNARERDPQIWASLFSRADPRFQLTGITVPPEARMAIIVAEWTGE
;
A
#
# COMPACT_ATOMS: atom_id res chain seq x y z
N MET A 1 -12.40 20.99 -25.42
CA MET A 1 -12.15 21.48 -24.04
C MET A 1 -10.89 22.36 -24.04
N PRO A 2 -10.62 23.18 -23.02
CA PRO A 2 -9.39 24.00 -22.95
C PRO A 2 -8.11 23.17 -23.16
N SER A 3 -8.12 21.91 -22.74
CA SER A 3 -7.06 20.92 -22.97
C SER A 3 -6.76 20.69 -24.46
N ASP A 4 -7.77 20.54 -25.30
CA ASP A 4 -7.60 20.16 -26.71
C ASP A 4 -6.98 21.31 -27.52
N LEU A 5 -7.38 22.54 -27.20
CA LEU A 5 -6.80 23.74 -27.79
C LEU A 5 -5.35 23.94 -27.31
N GLY A 6 -5.06 23.66 -26.04
CA GLY A 6 -3.70 23.74 -25.49
C GLY A 6 -2.74 22.76 -26.16
N ILE A 7 -3.20 21.52 -26.35
CA ILE A 7 -2.45 20.47 -27.07
C ILE A 7 -2.17 20.90 -28.51
N GLN A 8 -3.19 21.37 -29.24
CA GLN A 8 -3.04 21.82 -30.63
C GLN A 8 -2.04 22.98 -30.78
N ILE A 9 -2.08 23.97 -29.88
CA ILE A 9 -1.14 25.10 -29.91
C ILE A 9 0.30 24.61 -29.68
N SER A 10 0.50 23.69 -28.74
CA SER A 10 1.82 23.10 -28.47
C SER A 10 2.34 22.28 -29.67
N GLN A 11 1.49 21.47 -30.30
CA GLN A 11 1.85 20.67 -31.47
C GLN A 11 2.23 21.54 -32.66
N ASN A 12 1.39 22.55 -32.98
CA ASN A 12 1.66 23.48 -34.07
C ASN A 12 2.99 24.23 -33.89
N TYR A 13 3.36 24.57 -32.65
CA TYR A 13 4.64 25.20 -32.36
C TYR A 13 5.82 24.26 -32.68
N LEU A 14 5.77 23.01 -32.21
CA LEU A 14 6.82 22.03 -32.48
C LEU A 14 6.99 21.80 -33.98
N GLU A 15 5.88 21.62 -34.71
CA GLU A 15 5.91 21.48 -36.17
C GLU A 15 6.53 22.71 -36.86
N THR A 16 6.15 23.91 -36.44
CA THR A 16 6.67 25.16 -37.02
C THR A 16 8.17 25.33 -36.76
N GLN A 17 8.65 24.92 -35.59
CA GLN A 17 10.07 24.96 -35.22
C GLN A 17 10.85 23.73 -35.72
N GLN A 18 10.19 22.78 -36.41
CA GLN A 18 10.78 21.52 -36.86
C GLN A 18 11.38 20.72 -35.69
N LEU A 19 10.74 20.81 -34.53
CA LEU A 19 11.08 20.05 -33.33
C LEU A 19 10.29 18.74 -33.29
N PRO A 20 10.88 17.65 -32.76
CA PRO A 20 10.17 16.39 -32.62
C PRO A 20 9.02 16.50 -31.61
N GLU A 21 7.97 15.71 -31.80
CA GLU A 21 6.93 15.58 -30.79
C GLU A 21 7.48 14.88 -29.53
N PRO A 22 7.02 15.27 -28.31
CA PRO A 22 7.44 14.62 -27.09
C PRO A 22 7.07 13.14 -27.11
N SER A 23 8.07 12.29 -26.88
CA SER A 23 7.89 10.84 -26.74
C SER A 23 8.73 10.31 -25.58
N TYR A 24 8.39 9.12 -25.10
CA TYR A 24 9.19 8.43 -24.08
C TYR A 24 10.57 7.97 -24.59
N ASP A 25 10.77 7.91 -25.91
CA ASP A 25 11.99 7.38 -26.53
C ASP A 25 13.03 8.48 -26.82
N LEU A 26 12.58 9.63 -27.33
CA LEU A 26 13.45 10.62 -27.96
C LEU A 26 13.30 12.05 -27.39
N GLY A 27 12.33 12.28 -26.50
CA GLY A 27 12.02 13.61 -25.97
C GLY A 27 11.46 14.56 -27.06
N ASP A 28 11.42 15.86 -26.76
CA ASP A 28 10.87 16.91 -27.64
C ASP A 28 11.93 17.83 -28.26
N GLY A 29 13.22 17.55 -28.03
CA GLY A 29 14.34 18.29 -28.62
C GLY A 29 14.41 19.76 -28.20
N LEU A 30 13.70 20.18 -27.14
CA LEU A 30 13.70 21.58 -26.69
C LEU A 30 15.05 21.98 -26.09
N ASP A 31 15.59 23.10 -26.58
CA ASP A 31 16.75 23.77 -25.98
C ASP A 31 16.27 24.72 -24.87
N LEU A 32 16.54 24.34 -23.62
CA LEU A 32 16.15 25.11 -22.44
C LEU A 32 16.80 26.50 -22.35
N SER A 33 17.84 26.78 -23.16
CA SER A 33 18.43 28.13 -23.24
C SER A 33 17.56 29.11 -24.04
N HIS A 34 16.61 28.62 -24.83
CA HIS A 34 15.67 29.43 -25.60
C HIS A 34 14.29 29.42 -24.96
N SER A 35 13.71 30.61 -24.78
CA SER A 35 12.35 30.74 -24.25
C SER A 35 11.30 30.35 -25.30
N ILE A 36 10.37 29.49 -24.91
CA ILE A 36 9.15 29.26 -25.68
C ILE A 36 8.26 30.51 -25.68
N PRO A 37 7.52 30.81 -26.76
CA PRO A 37 6.58 31.92 -26.80
C PRO A 37 5.54 31.83 -25.66
N SER A 38 5.21 32.97 -25.04
CA SER A 38 4.36 33.01 -23.85
C SER A 38 2.97 32.42 -24.06
N ASN A 39 2.40 32.55 -25.26
CA ASN A 39 1.11 31.96 -25.62
C ASN A 39 1.19 30.42 -25.73
N VAL A 40 2.33 29.87 -26.19
CA VAL A 40 2.55 28.42 -26.27
C VAL A 40 2.78 27.86 -24.86
N ALA A 41 3.57 28.56 -24.03
CA ALA A 41 3.77 28.20 -22.63
C ALA A 41 2.43 28.14 -21.87
N ALA A 42 1.64 29.21 -21.94
CA ALA A 42 0.34 29.27 -21.27
C ALA A 42 -0.63 28.18 -21.77
N ALA A 43 -0.60 27.86 -23.07
CA ALA A 43 -1.40 26.79 -23.65
C ALA A 43 -0.98 25.40 -23.13
N LYS A 44 0.33 25.14 -23.05
CA LYS A 44 0.88 23.90 -22.49
C LYS A 44 0.51 23.76 -21.01
N ASP A 45 0.69 24.81 -20.23
CA ASP A 45 0.34 24.84 -18.80
C ASP A 45 -1.15 24.58 -18.59
N ALA A 46 -2.03 25.24 -19.36
CA ALA A 46 -3.47 25.02 -19.27
C ALA A 46 -3.89 23.57 -19.59
N ALA A 47 -3.22 22.93 -20.56
CA ALA A 47 -3.44 21.52 -20.86
C ALA A 47 -2.99 20.62 -19.71
N LEU A 48 -1.79 20.85 -19.16
CA LEU A 48 -1.26 20.09 -18.02
C LEU A 48 -2.15 20.23 -16.78
N GLU A 49 -2.55 21.45 -16.42
CA GLU A 49 -3.49 21.70 -15.31
C GLU A 49 -4.82 20.96 -15.52
N SER A 50 -5.37 20.98 -16.75
CA SER A 50 -6.60 20.24 -17.06
C SER A 50 -6.44 18.73 -16.85
N THR A 51 -5.27 18.16 -17.18
CA THR A 51 -5.01 16.74 -16.94
C THR A 51 -4.85 16.39 -15.47
N ILE A 52 -4.24 17.28 -14.68
CA ILE A 52 -4.10 17.12 -13.23
C ILE A 52 -5.47 17.16 -12.58
N GLU A 53 -6.33 18.11 -12.97
CA GLU A 53 -7.68 18.24 -12.43
C GLU A 53 -8.53 17.02 -12.76
N LEU A 54 -8.51 16.55 -14.01
CA LEU A 54 -9.19 15.32 -14.41
C LEU A 54 -8.68 14.11 -13.61
N HIS A 55 -7.36 13.97 -13.46
CA HIS A 55 -6.76 12.89 -12.69
C HIS A 55 -7.24 12.90 -11.23
N ARG A 56 -7.24 14.07 -10.59
CA ARG A 56 -7.70 14.26 -9.20
C ARG A 56 -9.18 13.95 -9.03
N LEU A 57 -10.03 14.35 -9.96
CA LEU A 57 -11.45 14.00 -9.95
C LEU A 57 -11.66 12.48 -10.07
N LEU A 58 -10.88 11.81 -10.92
CA LEU A 58 -10.94 10.35 -11.09
C LEU A 58 -10.42 9.56 -9.88
N LEU A 59 -9.47 10.13 -9.11
CA LEU A 59 -9.01 9.54 -7.85
C LEU A 59 -10.11 9.51 -6.77
N GLY A 60 -11.00 10.50 -6.78
CA GLY A 60 -12.00 10.71 -5.74
C GLY A 60 -11.40 11.04 -4.37
N PRO A 61 -12.22 11.29 -3.34
CA PRO A 61 -11.78 11.82 -2.04
C PRO A 61 -10.69 10.99 -1.35
N LEU A 62 -10.81 9.65 -1.38
CA LEU A 62 -9.82 8.77 -0.77
C LEU A 62 -8.49 8.80 -1.54
N GLY A 63 -8.54 8.77 -2.88
CA GLY A 63 -7.32 8.82 -3.69
C GLY A 63 -6.59 10.16 -3.56
N LEU A 64 -7.30 11.27 -3.30
CA LEU A 64 -6.68 12.56 -2.98
C LEU A 64 -5.86 12.50 -1.69
N LEU A 65 -6.39 11.89 -0.63
CA LEU A 65 -5.66 11.73 0.63
C LEU A 65 -4.40 10.87 0.46
N LEU A 66 -4.50 9.78 -0.30
CA LEU A 66 -3.38 8.86 -0.50
C LEU A 66 -2.31 9.36 -1.49
N SER A 67 -2.61 10.40 -2.28
CA SER A 67 -1.68 10.97 -3.28
C SER A 67 -1.02 12.27 -2.84
N ALA A 68 -1.46 12.86 -1.73
CA ALA A 68 -0.98 14.15 -1.25
C ALA A 68 -0.01 14.02 -0.08
N PRO A 69 0.97 14.92 0.05
CA PRO A 69 1.72 15.06 1.29
C PRO A 69 0.77 15.58 2.37
N GLY A 70 0.72 14.91 3.53
CA GLY A 70 -0.18 15.32 4.60
C GLY A 70 0.33 15.07 6.01
N ASP A 71 1.55 14.59 6.20
CA ASP A 71 2.12 14.22 7.51
C ASP A 71 1.87 15.28 8.59
N TYR A 72 1.99 16.57 8.24
CA TYR A 72 1.70 17.68 9.16
C TYR A 72 0.22 17.74 9.61
N ILE A 73 -0.71 17.49 8.69
CA ILE A 73 -2.16 17.48 8.95
C ILE A 73 -2.51 16.33 9.88
N TYR A 74 -1.98 15.14 9.59
CA TYR A 74 -2.27 13.91 10.33
C TYR A 74 -1.63 13.95 11.72
N LYS A 75 -0.33 14.26 11.80
CA LYS A 75 0.43 14.29 13.05
C LYS A 75 -0.11 15.30 14.06
N HIS A 76 -0.66 16.41 13.59
CA HIS A 76 -1.28 17.43 14.44
C HIS A 76 -2.80 17.33 14.49
N ASN A 77 -3.38 16.31 13.85
CA ASN A 77 -4.81 16.05 13.76
C ASN A 77 -5.60 17.35 13.46
N LEU A 78 -5.22 18.04 12.37
CA LEU A 78 -5.76 19.36 12.04
C LEU A 78 -7.19 19.28 11.50
N ALA A 79 -7.56 18.17 10.86
CA ALA A 79 -8.89 17.99 10.29
C ALA A 79 -9.99 18.07 11.34
N THR A 80 -9.78 17.53 12.54
CA THR A 80 -10.75 17.57 13.65
C THR A 80 -11.00 18.97 14.22
N LEU A 81 -10.17 19.96 13.86
CA LEU A 81 -10.35 21.35 14.27
C LEU A 81 -11.16 22.19 13.28
N VAL A 82 -11.57 21.62 12.15
CA VAL A 82 -12.38 22.30 11.14
C VAL A 82 -13.84 21.89 11.33
N PRO A 83 -14.72 22.77 11.85
CA PRO A 83 -16.14 22.45 11.98
C PRO A 83 -16.80 22.17 10.63
N GLU A 84 -17.60 21.11 10.53
CA GLU A 84 -18.19 20.65 9.25
C GLU A 84 -19.06 21.69 8.54
N SER A 85 -19.87 22.44 9.29
CA SER A 85 -20.87 23.36 8.73
C SER A 85 -20.36 24.78 8.52
N THR A 86 -19.34 25.19 9.27
CA THR A 86 -18.87 26.57 9.26
C THR A 86 -17.44 26.72 8.78
N GLY A 87 -16.54 25.75 9.01
CA GLY A 87 -15.10 25.97 8.88
C GLY A 87 -14.50 26.81 10.01
N THR A 88 -13.23 27.19 9.85
CA THR A 88 -12.41 27.90 10.87
C THR A 88 -11.30 28.72 10.20
N THR A 89 -10.42 29.38 10.96
CA THR A 89 -9.26 30.11 10.42
C THR A 89 -7.92 29.45 10.78
N PHE A 90 -6.86 29.80 10.05
CA PHE A 90 -5.51 29.33 10.36
C PHE A 90 -5.07 29.73 11.78
N GLU A 91 -5.44 30.93 12.25
CA GLU A 91 -5.13 31.42 13.59
C GLU A 91 -5.73 30.53 14.68
N ILE A 92 -6.98 30.09 14.49
CA ILE A 92 -7.67 29.20 15.44
C ILE A 92 -6.99 27.84 15.44
N ILE A 93 -6.74 27.25 14.26
CA ILE A 93 -6.05 25.96 14.14
C ILE A 93 -4.68 26.00 14.83
N ALA A 94 -3.89 27.04 14.55
CA ALA A 94 -2.56 27.23 15.13
C ALA A 94 -2.64 27.36 16.66
N LYS A 95 -3.58 28.17 17.17
CA LYS A 95 -3.76 28.37 18.61
C LYS A 95 -4.17 27.09 19.33
N GLU A 96 -5.14 26.34 18.81
CA GLU A 96 -5.67 25.12 19.44
C GLU A 96 -4.63 23.97 19.48
N ARG A 97 -3.69 23.91 18.53
CA ARG A 97 -2.59 22.93 18.53
C ARG A 97 -1.25 23.46 19.06
N GLY A 98 -1.16 24.74 19.41
CA GLY A 98 0.10 25.36 19.83
C GLY A 98 1.17 25.36 18.72
N LEU A 99 0.76 25.58 17.47
CA LEU A 99 1.63 25.54 16.29
C LEU A 99 1.96 26.96 15.79
N ASP A 100 3.04 27.09 15.02
CA ASP A 100 3.32 28.31 14.29
C ASP A 100 2.27 28.54 13.18
N ILE A 101 1.75 29.76 13.10
CA ILE A 101 0.71 30.10 12.14
C ILE A 101 1.21 30.03 10.68
N ASN A 102 2.47 30.39 10.43
CA ASN A 102 3.01 30.34 9.07
C ASN A 102 3.17 28.90 8.61
N ASP A 103 3.56 27.99 9.51
CA ASP A 103 3.63 26.57 9.21
C ASP A 103 2.22 26.00 8.92
N VAL A 104 1.23 26.28 9.78
CA VAL A 104 -0.17 25.89 9.54
C VAL A 104 -0.67 26.39 8.18
N GLN A 105 -0.43 27.65 7.86
CA GLN A 105 -0.82 28.24 6.56
C GLN A 105 -0.14 27.53 5.38
N ARG A 106 1.17 27.30 5.46
CA ARG A 106 1.95 26.70 4.37
C ARG A 106 1.53 25.25 4.12
N PHE A 107 1.42 24.44 5.17
CA PHE A 107 1.03 23.04 5.03
C PHE A 107 -0.42 22.88 4.58
N LEU A 108 -1.36 23.65 5.15
CA LEU A 108 -2.75 23.57 4.71
C LEU A 108 -2.95 24.09 3.29
N ARG A 109 -2.21 25.11 2.83
CA ARG A 109 -2.32 25.56 1.42
C ARG A 109 -1.79 24.53 0.43
N VAL A 110 -0.78 23.75 0.79
CA VAL A 110 -0.41 22.56 0.02
C VAL A 110 -1.57 21.56 0.01
N ALA A 111 -2.18 21.26 1.16
CA ALA A 111 -3.34 20.37 1.21
C ALA A 111 -4.52 20.86 0.36
N ILE A 112 -4.80 22.17 0.38
CA ILE A 112 -5.83 22.83 -0.42
C ILE A 112 -5.52 22.71 -1.92
N SER A 113 -4.26 22.83 -2.34
CA SER A 113 -3.89 22.63 -3.75
C SER A 113 -4.05 21.19 -4.23
N TYR A 114 -4.23 20.23 -3.32
CA TYR A 114 -4.59 18.83 -3.60
C TYR A 114 -6.09 18.54 -3.36
N HIS A 115 -6.92 19.58 -3.15
CA HIS A 115 -8.35 19.49 -2.84
C HIS A 115 -8.67 18.72 -1.54
N ILE A 116 -7.71 18.62 -0.60
CA ILE A 116 -7.96 18.01 0.72
C ILE A 116 -8.82 18.93 1.59
N PHE A 117 -8.55 20.23 1.58
CA PHE A 117 -9.39 21.27 2.18
C PHE A 117 -9.74 22.33 1.13
N SER A 118 -10.52 23.34 1.51
CA SER A 118 -10.77 24.51 0.67
C SER A 118 -10.55 25.81 1.47
N GLU A 119 -10.01 26.83 0.80
CA GLU A 119 -9.87 28.20 1.31
C GLU A 119 -10.78 29.15 0.51
N PRO A 120 -12.10 29.17 0.77
CA PRO A 120 -13.05 29.99 0.00
C PRO A 120 -12.82 31.49 0.17
N GLN A 121 -12.20 31.89 1.29
CA GLN A 121 -11.75 33.24 1.56
C GLN A 121 -10.35 33.16 2.17
N ILE A 122 -9.48 34.12 1.83
CA ILE A 122 -8.13 34.22 2.39
C ILE A 122 -8.18 34.10 3.92
N GLY A 123 -7.48 33.12 4.46
CA GLY A 123 -7.38 32.84 5.89
C GLY A 123 -8.45 31.89 6.44
N TYR A 124 -9.46 31.54 5.65
CA TYR A 124 -10.62 30.77 6.10
C TYR A 124 -10.62 29.37 5.48
N VAL A 125 -10.61 28.33 6.31
CA VAL A 125 -10.50 26.91 5.90
C VAL A 125 -11.83 26.20 6.14
N VAL A 126 -12.32 25.50 5.13
CA VAL A 126 -13.46 24.60 5.21
C VAL A 126 -13.06 23.20 4.75
N HIS A 127 -13.85 22.21 5.17
CA HIS A 127 -13.70 20.85 4.68
C HIS A 127 -14.00 20.72 3.18
N SER A 128 -13.28 19.80 2.53
CA SER A 128 -13.72 19.18 1.27
C SER A 128 -14.24 17.77 1.56
N ALA A 129 -14.72 17.06 0.54
CA ALA A 129 -15.07 15.65 0.69
C ALA A 129 -13.89 14.78 1.17
N ALA A 130 -12.65 15.14 0.83
CA ALA A 130 -11.46 14.39 1.23
C ALA A 130 -11.11 14.61 2.72
N SER A 131 -10.98 15.85 3.19
CA SER A 131 -10.67 16.09 4.62
C SER A 131 -11.75 15.62 5.58
N ARG A 132 -13.02 15.51 5.16
CA ARG A 132 -14.07 14.91 6.02
C ARG A 132 -13.80 13.45 6.34
N LEU A 133 -13.19 12.70 5.41
CA LEU A 133 -12.81 11.30 5.67
C LEU A 133 -11.78 11.17 6.80
N LEU A 134 -11.07 12.25 7.15
CA LEU A 134 -10.08 12.25 8.22
C LEU A 134 -10.67 12.44 9.62
N VAL A 135 -11.93 12.86 9.73
CA VAL A 135 -12.56 13.12 11.04
C VAL A 135 -13.16 11.83 11.61
N ASP A 136 -13.73 10.98 10.75
CA ASP A 136 -14.58 9.86 11.17
C ASP A 136 -14.02 8.47 10.80
N ASN A 137 -12.74 8.36 10.45
CA ASN A 137 -12.15 7.09 10.00
C ASN A 137 -10.79 6.80 10.65
N PHE A 138 -10.84 6.26 11.88
CA PHE A 138 -9.65 5.90 12.65
C PHE A 138 -8.72 4.91 11.92
N MET A 139 -9.27 4.01 11.10
CA MET A 139 -8.47 3.03 10.35
C MET A 139 -7.70 3.69 9.20
N LEU A 140 -8.32 4.67 8.53
CA LEU A 140 -7.65 5.49 7.52
C LEU A 140 -6.57 6.38 8.16
N GLU A 141 -6.86 6.99 9.30
CA GLU A 141 -5.87 7.73 10.08
C GLU A 141 -4.67 6.84 10.43
N ALA A 142 -4.93 5.64 10.97
CA ALA A 142 -3.89 4.67 11.29
C ALA A 142 -3.06 4.26 10.08
N TRP A 143 -3.69 4.00 8.93
CA TRP A 143 -2.99 3.69 7.68
C TRP A 143 -2.06 4.80 7.22
N ILE A 144 -2.54 6.05 7.26
CA ILE A 144 -1.76 7.21 6.84
C ILE A 144 -0.62 7.49 7.81
N MET A 145 -0.87 7.43 9.12
CA MET A 145 0.16 7.61 10.14
C MET A 145 1.23 6.52 10.06
N ASN A 146 0.84 5.28 9.76
CA ASN A 146 1.78 4.19 9.51
C ASN A 146 2.70 4.47 8.30
N ILE A 147 2.17 5.08 7.22
CA ILE A 147 3.01 5.54 6.10
C ILE A 147 3.97 6.64 6.55
N ALA A 148 3.47 7.67 7.22
CA ALA A 148 4.23 8.85 7.61
C ALA A 148 5.32 8.55 8.65
N GLU A 149 5.01 7.67 9.61
CA GLU A 149 5.92 7.33 10.70
C GLU A 149 6.82 6.17 10.29
N GLU A 150 6.28 5.03 9.88
CA GLU A 150 7.10 3.83 9.72
C GLU A 150 7.75 3.73 8.33
N PHE A 151 6.98 3.99 7.24
CA PHE A 151 7.48 3.76 5.89
C PHE A 151 8.30 4.91 5.32
N TRP A 152 7.87 6.17 5.48
CA TRP A 152 8.55 7.29 4.83
C TRP A 152 9.99 7.51 5.31
N PRO A 153 10.25 7.56 6.63
CA PRO A 153 11.60 7.63 7.16
C PRO A 153 12.45 6.46 6.67
N SER A 154 11.89 5.25 6.65
CA SER A 154 12.58 4.05 6.15
C SER A 154 12.95 4.15 4.68
N LEU A 155 11.99 4.55 3.82
CA LEU A 155 12.18 4.70 2.38
C LEU A 155 13.28 5.70 2.04
N SER A 156 13.35 6.81 2.77
CA SER A 156 14.41 7.83 2.59
C SER A 156 15.81 7.29 2.89
N ARG A 157 15.92 6.20 3.65
CA ARG A 157 17.17 5.56 4.09
C ARG A 157 17.48 4.24 3.41
N THR A 158 16.63 3.78 2.48
CA THR A 158 16.83 2.50 1.79
C THR A 158 18.16 2.43 1.04
N VAL A 159 18.57 3.52 0.36
CA VAL A 159 19.85 3.55 -0.36
C VAL A 159 21.03 3.47 0.61
N ASP A 160 20.98 4.23 1.71
CA ASP A 160 21.99 4.18 2.78
C ASP A 160 22.13 2.74 3.32
N ALA A 161 21.01 2.03 3.52
CA ALA A 161 20.99 0.65 3.98
C ALA A 161 21.64 -0.31 2.95
N THR A 162 21.37 -0.14 1.66
CA THR A 162 22.01 -0.97 0.62
C THR A 162 23.52 -0.78 0.51
N ILE A 163 24.02 0.42 0.87
CA ILE A 163 25.46 0.68 0.94
C ILE A 163 26.07 0.07 2.21
N LYS A 164 25.40 0.22 3.36
CA LYS A 164 25.87 -0.28 4.65
C LYS A 164 25.86 -1.81 4.72
N TRP A 165 24.81 -2.44 4.19
CA TRP A 165 24.56 -3.88 4.23
C TRP A 165 24.23 -4.42 2.83
N PRO A 166 25.23 -4.54 1.93
CA PRO A 166 25.00 -4.95 0.55
C PRO A 166 24.46 -6.37 0.47
N GLY A 167 23.29 -6.53 -0.15
CA GLY A 167 22.66 -7.82 -0.38
C GLY A 167 22.03 -8.48 0.86
N SER A 168 21.91 -7.75 1.98
CA SER A 168 21.25 -8.30 3.18
C SER A 168 19.76 -8.57 2.95
N GLU A 169 19.30 -9.69 3.51
CA GLU A 169 17.89 -10.07 3.64
C GLU A 169 17.44 -10.03 5.12
N GLU A 170 18.27 -9.52 6.03
CA GLU A 170 17.97 -9.45 7.47
C GLU A 170 17.05 -8.26 7.78
N PRO A 171 15.99 -8.45 8.59
CA PRO A 171 14.98 -7.42 8.84
C PRO A 171 15.49 -6.25 9.66
N ASN A 172 16.55 -6.46 10.46
CA ASN A 172 17.21 -5.42 11.25
C ASN A 172 18.35 -4.72 10.50
N GLU A 173 18.54 -4.99 9.21
CA GLU A 173 19.54 -4.34 8.35
C GLU A 173 18.89 -3.50 7.23
N SER A 174 17.81 -2.78 7.56
CA SER A 174 16.95 -2.08 6.59
C SER A 174 17.06 -0.55 6.67
N GLY A 175 16.31 0.14 5.81
CA GLY A 175 16.16 1.60 5.88
C GLY A 175 15.54 2.04 7.22
N TYR A 176 14.62 1.24 7.76
CA TYR A 176 14.03 1.42 9.09
C TYR A 176 15.10 1.47 10.18
N SER A 177 16.00 0.48 10.20
CA SER A 177 17.08 0.39 11.19
C SER A 177 17.94 1.65 11.23
N ILE A 178 18.23 2.23 10.05
CA ILE A 178 18.98 3.48 9.95
C ILE A 178 18.13 4.67 10.41
N ALA A 179 16.87 4.76 9.96
CA ALA A 179 15.97 5.86 10.30
C ALA A 179 15.69 5.97 11.80
N TYR A 180 15.60 4.82 12.48
CA TYR A 180 15.26 4.72 13.90
C TYR A 180 16.45 4.40 14.80
N HIS A 181 17.66 4.35 14.26
CA HIS A 181 18.89 4.05 15.00
C HIS A 181 18.78 2.78 15.87
N THR A 182 18.32 1.70 15.25
CA THR A 182 18.06 0.42 15.93
C THR A 182 18.75 -0.73 15.20
N ASP A 183 19.11 -1.77 15.94
CA ASP A 183 19.63 -3.05 15.43
C ASP A 183 18.61 -4.19 15.64
N GLU A 184 17.36 -3.84 15.97
CA GLU A 184 16.27 -4.79 16.19
C GLU A 184 15.35 -4.90 14.97
N ASN A 185 14.56 -5.97 14.91
CA ASN A 185 13.52 -6.12 13.90
C ASN A 185 12.46 -5.00 14.08
N PRO A 186 12.03 -4.31 13.00
CA PRO A 186 11.03 -3.24 13.05
C PRO A 186 9.76 -3.62 13.83
N PHE A 187 9.27 -4.85 13.70
CA PHE A 187 8.07 -5.31 14.40
C PHE A 187 8.30 -5.39 15.92
N ASP A 188 9.48 -5.79 16.36
CA ASP A 188 9.84 -5.84 17.78
C ASP A 188 9.96 -4.42 18.36
N VAL A 189 10.47 -3.47 17.56
CA VAL A 189 10.54 -2.05 17.95
C VAL A 189 9.14 -1.46 18.11
N ILE A 190 8.23 -1.73 17.16
CA ILE A 190 6.83 -1.28 17.22
C ILE A 190 6.11 -1.90 18.43
N LYS A 191 6.30 -3.20 18.69
CA LYS A 191 5.66 -3.93 19.80
C LYS A 191 6.00 -3.35 21.19
N LYS A 192 7.11 -2.61 21.33
CA LYS A 192 7.50 -1.97 22.60
C LYS A 192 6.61 -0.78 22.98
N ASP A 193 5.90 -0.20 22.01
CA ASP A 193 4.97 0.90 22.22
C ASP A 193 3.54 0.43 21.90
N PRO A 194 2.69 0.22 22.93
CA PRO A 194 1.32 -0.28 22.73
C PRO A 194 0.47 0.59 21.79
N MET A 195 0.71 1.90 21.76
CA MET A 195 -0.04 2.81 20.89
C MET A 195 0.37 2.62 19.43
N ARG A 196 1.68 2.56 19.16
CA ARG A 196 2.21 2.27 17.81
C ARG A 196 1.83 0.87 17.35
N GLN A 197 1.85 -0.12 18.25
CA GLN A 197 1.39 -1.47 17.95
C GLN A 197 -0.08 -1.49 17.51
N GLN A 198 -0.95 -0.81 18.26
CA GLN A 198 -2.37 -0.73 17.90
C GLN A 198 -2.58 0.00 16.57
N GLN A 199 -1.88 1.12 16.35
CA GLN A 199 -1.90 1.85 15.07
C GLN A 199 -1.49 0.95 13.91
N PHE A 200 -0.42 0.16 14.07
CA PHE A 200 0.02 -0.80 13.05
C PHE A 200 -1.05 -1.86 12.76
N ILE A 201 -1.70 -2.40 13.79
CA ILE A 201 -2.79 -3.38 13.64
C ILE A 201 -3.98 -2.78 12.87
N ASP A 202 -4.39 -1.56 13.23
CA ASP A 202 -5.50 -0.87 12.58
C ASP A 202 -5.17 -0.52 11.11
N ALA A 203 -3.93 -0.10 10.84
CA ALA A 203 -3.41 0.14 9.49
C ALA A 203 -3.42 -1.13 8.62
N MET A 204 -2.93 -2.26 9.16
CA MET A 204 -2.98 -3.54 8.44
C MET A 204 -4.42 -4.01 8.23
N SER A 205 -5.31 -3.76 9.18
CA SER A 205 -6.72 -4.07 9.02
C SER A 205 -7.35 -3.23 7.89
N TYR A 206 -6.97 -1.96 7.76
CA TYR A 206 -7.44 -1.08 6.70
C TYR A 206 -7.00 -1.54 5.30
N SER A 207 -5.74 -1.95 5.14
CA SER A 207 -5.22 -2.37 3.83
C SER A 207 -5.96 -3.58 3.25
N HIS A 208 -6.45 -4.48 4.11
CA HIS A 208 -7.23 -5.66 3.74
C HIS A 208 -8.71 -5.37 3.44
N LEU A 209 -9.22 -4.17 3.77
CA LEU A 209 -10.60 -3.78 3.42
C LEU A 209 -10.78 -3.51 1.92
N HIS A 210 -9.69 -3.21 1.20
CA HIS A 210 -9.78 -2.97 -0.24
C HIS A 210 -10.20 -4.26 -0.95
N SER A 211 -11.19 -4.16 -1.85
CA SER A 211 -11.83 -5.31 -2.48
C SER A 211 -10.85 -6.26 -3.18
N SER A 212 -9.75 -5.74 -3.71
CA SER A 212 -8.71 -6.54 -4.38
C SER A 212 -7.88 -7.42 -3.44
N TYR A 213 -7.89 -7.15 -2.13
CA TYR A 213 -7.26 -7.99 -1.11
C TYR A 213 -8.27 -8.86 -0.35
N SER A 214 -9.54 -8.82 -0.76
CA SER A 214 -10.58 -9.61 -0.11
C SER A 214 -10.24 -11.10 -0.14
N MET A 215 -10.34 -11.73 1.02
CA MET A 215 -10.19 -13.18 1.18
C MET A 215 -11.15 -14.00 0.29
N LYS A 216 -12.26 -13.41 -0.18
CA LYS A 216 -13.18 -14.07 -1.14
C LYS A 216 -12.45 -14.54 -2.39
N HIS A 217 -11.44 -13.79 -2.85
CA HIS A 217 -10.62 -14.19 -3.99
C HIS A 217 -9.94 -15.53 -3.78
N LEU A 218 -9.52 -15.86 -2.56
CA LEU A 218 -8.99 -17.18 -2.22
C LEU A 218 -10.11 -18.23 -2.10
N ILE A 219 -11.14 -17.93 -1.29
CA ILE A 219 -12.22 -18.89 -0.96
C ILE A 219 -13.00 -19.32 -2.20
N ASP A 220 -13.25 -18.41 -3.14
CA ASP A 220 -14.06 -18.66 -4.33
C ASP A 220 -13.26 -19.28 -5.49
N ASN A 221 -11.92 -19.19 -5.47
CA ASN A 221 -11.06 -19.62 -6.59
C ASN A 221 -10.10 -20.77 -6.24
N PHE A 222 -10.05 -21.23 -4.99
CA PHE A 222 -9.37 -22.46 -4.61
C PHE A 222 -10.36 -23.55 -4.20
N ASP A 223 -10.19 -24.76 -4.73
CA ASP A 223 -11.07 -25.90 -4.45
C ASP A 223 -10.77 -26.53 -3.08
N PHE A 224 -11.20 -25.85 -2.01
CA PHE A 224 -11.15 -26.39 -0.64
C PHE A 224 -12.08 -27.60 -0.46
N GLY A 225 -13.14 -27.74 -1.28
CA GLY A 225 -14.05 -28.87 -1.23
C GLY A 225 -13.37 -30.20 -1.54
N SER A 226 -12.38 -30.20 -2.43
CA SER A 226 -11.56 -31.38 -2.75
C SER A 226 -10.83 -32.02 -1.55
N ILE A 227 -10.71 -31.28 -0.44
CA ILE A 227 -10.04 -31.75 0.79
C ILE A 227 -10.93 -32.73 1.57
N GLY A 228 -12.26 -32.64 1.43
CA GLY A 228 -13.22 -33.47 2.16
C GLY A 228 -13.00 -33.43 3.68
N THR A 229 -12.86 -34.60 4.30
CA THR A 229 -12.61 -34.74 5.76
C THR A 229 -11.15 -34.49 6.18
N GLY A 230 -10.34 -33.94 5.27
CA GLY A 230 -8.96 -33.56 5.51
C GLY A 230 -8.80 -32.41 6.50
N THR A 231 -7.54 -32.03 6.73
CA THR A 231 -7.18 -30.96 7.67
C THR A 231 -6.37 -29.89 6.96
N ILE A 232 -6.77 -28.63 7.14
CA ILE A 232 -6.00 -27.46 6.76
C ILE A 232 -5.26 -26.96 7.98
N VAL A 233 -3.98 -26.64 7.79
CA VAL A 233 -3.15 -25.98 8.78
C VAL A 233 -2.84 -24.58 8.26
N ASP A 234 -3.44 -23.58 8.88
CA ASP A 234 -3.32 -22.15 8.57
C ASP A 234 -2.13 -21.57 9.35
N VAL A 235 -0.99 -21.46 8.66
CA VAL A 235 0.29 -21.04 9.24
C VAL A 235 0.42 -19.52 9.15
N GLY A 236 0.56 -18.84 10.28
CA GLY A 236 0.48 -17.38 10.36
C GLY A 236 -0.97 -16.88 10.29
N GLY A 237 -1.93 -17.69 10.74
CA GLY A 237 -3.36 -17.42 10.55
C GLY A 237 -3.92 -16.26 11.39
N SER A 238 -3.11 -15.62 12.24
CA SER A 238 -3.48 -14.44 13.03
C SER A 238 -4.81 -14.64 13.78
N HIS A 239 -5.85 -13.88 13.47
CA HIS A 239 -7.18 -13.97 14.10
C HIS A 239 -8.10 -15.02 13.46
N ALA A 240 -7.55 -15.98 12.71
CA ALA A 240 -8.23 -17.12 12.09
C ALA A 240 -9.32 -16.78 11.06
N GLN A 241 -9.35 -15.56 10.51
CA GLN A 241 -10.41 -15.12 9.60
C GLN A 241 -10.58 -16.05 8.38
N VAL A 242 -9.45 -16.43 7.76
CA VAL A 242 -9.43 -17.35 6.60
C VAL A 242 -9.96 -18.73 7.01
N SER A 243 -9.40 -19.32 8.06
CA SER A 243 -9.83 -20.61 8.60
C SER A 243 -11.33 -20.65 8.94
N ILE A 244 -11.86 -19.60 9.57
CA ILE A 244 -13.30 -19.50 9.92
C ILE A 244 -14.15 -19.50 8.65
N ALA A 245 -13.80 -18.71 7.64
CA ALA A 245 -14.58 -18.66 6.41
C ALA A 245 -14.53 -19.98 5.62
N ILE A 246 -13.39 -20.67 5.62
CA ILE A 246 -13.28 -22.00 5.02
C ILE A 246 -14.21 -22.96 5.77
N ALA A 247 -14.12 -23.04 7.10
CA ALA A 247 -14.91 -23.98 7.89
C ALA A 247 -16.43 -23.74 7.77
N GLN A 248 -16.85 -22.47 7.71
CA GLN A 248 -18.24 -22.09 7.44
C GLN A 248 -18.74 -22.52 6.05
N ARG A 249 -17.88 -22.47 5.03
CA ARG A 249 -18.23 -22.81 3.64
C ARG A 249 -18.10 -24.31 3.35
N PHE A 250 -17.18 -24.99 4.02
CA PHE A 250 -16.84 -26.40 3.82
C PHE A 250 -16.82 -27.14 5.17
N PRO A 251 -18.00 -27.47 5.74
CA PRO A 251 -18.11 -27.98 7.12
C PRO A 251 -17.43 -29.33 7.39
N GLU A 252 -17.06 -30.08 6.34
CA GLU A 252 -16.32 -31.34 6.47
C GLU A 252 -14.82 -31.12 6.73
N VAL A 253 -14.29 -29.95 6.38
CA VAL A 253 -12.87 -29.60 6.49
C VAL A 253 -12.55 -29.17 7.91
N LYS A 254 -11.49 -29.72 8.49
CA LYS A 254 -10.98 -29.30 9.80
C LYS A 254 -9.90 -28.25 9.65
N CYS A 255 -9.99 -27.15 10.39
CA CYS A 255 -8.97 -26.10 10.36
C CYS A 255 -8.16 -26.07 11.67
N ILE A 256 -6.84 -25.96 11.54
CA ILE A 256 -5.91 -25.73 12.65
C ILE A 256 -5.17 -24.43 12.36
N VAL A 257 -5.22 -23.48 13.29
CA VAL A 257 -4.53 -22.18 13.17
C VAL A 257 -3.22 -22.25 13.94
N GLN A 258 -2.12 -21.80 13.33
CA GLN A 258 -0.80 -21.71 13.94
C GLN A 258 -0.29 -20.29 13.87
N ASP A 259 0.25 -19.79 14.98
CA ASP A 259 0.82 -18.45 15.07
C ASP A 259 1.77 -18.41 16.29
N LEU A 260 2.35 -17.23 16.56
CA LEU A 260 3.18 -17.02 17.74
C LEU A 260 2.38 -17.27 19.04
N PRO A 261 3.04 -17.70 20.14
CA PRO A 261 2.36 -18.06 21.38
C PRO A 261 1.42 -16.96 21.93
N ASP A 262 1.85 -15.70 21.88
CA ASP A 262 1.05 -14.56 22.32
C ASP A 262 -0.23 -14.39 21.48
N THR A 263 -0.14 -14.57 20.16
CA THR A 263 -1.28 -14.48 19.24
C THR A 263 -2.29 -15.59 19.51
N ILE A 264 -1.82 -16.84 19.66
CA ILE A 264 -2.67 -18.00 19.96
C ILE A 264 -3.36 -17.86 21.32
N ALA A 265 -2.67 -17.36 22.34
CA ALA A 265 -3.27 -17.18 23.67
C ALA A 265 -4.50 -16.24 23.64
N GLY A 266 -4.56 -15.29 22.70
CA GLY A 266 -5.71 -14.40 22.50
C GLY A 266 -6.86 -15.00 21.68
N LEU A 267 -6.65 -16.13 21.00
CA LEU A 267 -7.59 -16.77 20.09
C LEU A 267 -8.54 -17.78 20.77
N ASP A 268 -8.05 -18.52 21.77
CA ASP A 268 -8.76 -19.69 22.33
C ASP A 268 -10.14 -19.37 22.92
N SER A 269 -10.41 -18.11 23.28
CA SER A 269 -11.72 -17.66 23.78
C SER A 269 -12.73 -17.26 22.70
N LYS A 270 -12.32 -17.21 21.42
CA LYS A 270 -13.10 -16.61 20.31
C LYS A 270 -13.31 -17.55 19.11
N LEU A 271 -12.75 -18.75 19.12
CA LEU A 271 -12.81 -19.68 17.99
C LEU A 271 -14.07 -20.58 18.02
N PRO A 272 -14.70 -20.83 16.86
CA PRO A 272 -15.68 -21.92 16.68
C PRO A 272 -15.08 -23.31 16.99
N GLU A 273 -15.91 -24.29 17.40
CA GLU A 273 -15.44 -25.63 17.82
C GLU A 273 -14.62 -26.40 16.75
N ASP A 274 -14.86 -26.09 15.48
CA ASP A 274 -14.24 -26.66 14.29
C ASP A 274 -12.88 -26.02 13.92
N VAL A 275 -12.46 -24.96 14.63
CA VAL A 275 -11.16 -24.30 14.46
C VAL A 275 -10.35 -24.38 15.75
N LYS A 276 -9.12 -24.92 15.69
CA LYS A 276 -8.25 -25.07 16.88
C LYS A 276 -6.92 -24.36 16.70
N GLY A 277 -6.50 -23.55 17.68
CA GLY A 277 -5.15 -22.99 17.76
C GLY A 277 -4.13 -24.02 18.24
N ARG A 278 -3.03 -24.27 17.50
CA ARG A 278 -1.95 -25.19 17.92
C ARG A 278 -0.59 -24.82 17.32
N ALA A 279 0.46 -24.82 18.13
CA ALA A 279 1.85 -24.81 17.65
C ALA A 279 2.30 -26.24 17.27
N LEU A 280 2.36 -26.57 15.98
CA LEU A 280 2.88 -27.84 15.44
C LEU A 280 3.86 -27.56 14.31
N VAL A 281 4.83 -28.45 14.10
CA VAL A 281 5.60 -28.51 12.84
C VAL A 281 4.85 -29.45 11.89
N PRO A 282 4.34 -28.98 10.73
CA PRO A 282 3.61 -29.85 9.82
C PRO A 282 4.53 -30.94 9.25
N ALA A 283 4.14 -32.20 9.41
CA ALA A 283 4.74 -33.32 8.68
C ALA A 283 3.92 -33.54 7.39
N LEU A 284 4.55 -33.30 6.23
CA LEU A 284 3.89 -33.50 4.94
C LEU A 284 3.91 -34.97 4.56
N LYS A 285 2.76 -35.50 4.13
CA LYS A 285 2.63 -36.80 3.49
C LYS A 285 2.56 -36.59 1.98
N LYS A 286 2.88 -37.62 1.19
CA LYS A 286 2.68 -37.60 -0.26
C LYS A 286 1.28 -37.11 -0.64
N GLY A 287 1.20 -36.14 -1.54
CA GLY A 287 -0.04 -35.49 -1.99
C GLY A 287 -0.53 -34.36 -1.09
N ALA A 288 0.17 -34.05 0.02
CA ALA A 288 -0.11 -32.84 0.79
C ALA A 288 0.19 -31.60 -0.06
N ARG A 289 -0.64 -30.57 0.05
CA ARG A 289 -0.51 -29.33 -0.70
C ARG A 289 -0.15 -28.18 0.23
N VAL A 290 0.76 -27.32 -0.21
CA VAL A 290 1.02 -26.00 0.36
C VAL A 290 0.32 -24.99 -0.55
N VAL A 291 -0.55 -24.18 0.04
CA VAL A 291 -1.28 -23.11 -0.64
C VAL A 291 -0.85 -21.80 -0.03
N ILE A 292 -0.28 -20.92 -0.84
CA ILE A 292 0.18 -19.59 -0.45
C ILE A 292 -0.72 -18.57 -1.14
N ASN A 293 -1.27 -17.64 -0.36
CA ASN A 293 -2.05 -16.52 -0.85
C ASN A 293 -1.23 -15.25 -0.64
N ASP A 294 -0.46 -14.87 -1.65
CA ASP A 294 0.54 -13.82 -1.55
C ASP A 294 0.71 -13.11 -2.90
N ILE A 295 1.32 -11.94 -2.92
CA ILE A 295 1.58 -11.21 -4.15
C ILE A 295 2.60 -11.99 -5.00
N CYS A 296 2.28 -12.13 -6.28
CA CYS A 296 3.21 -12.64 -7.28
C CYS A 296 3.45 -11.55 -8.32
N ILE A 297 4.64 -10.96 -8.32
CA ILE A 297 4.96 -9.87 -9.25
C ILE A 297 4.97 -10.44 -10.68
N PRO A 298 4.14 -9.89 -11.59
CA PRO A 298 4.17 -10.29 -12.99
C PRO A 298 5.46 -9.82 -13.67
N GLN A 299 5.76 -10.41 -14.81
CA GLN A 299 6.91 -10.00 -15.62
C GLN A 299 6.75 -8.55 -16.11
N PRO A 300 7.84 -7.79 -16.28
CA PRO A 300 7.78 -6.43 -16.80
C PRO A 300 6.95 -6.33 -18.10
N GLY A 301 6.07 -5.32 -18.17
CA GLY A 301 5.21 -5.08 -19.33
C GLY A 301 3.89 -5.86 -19.36
N GLN A 302 3.62 -6.73 -18.38
CA GLN A 302 2.34 -7.44 -18.29
C GLN A 302 1.20 -6.62 -17.67
N LEU A 303 1.53 -5.57 -16.91
CA LEU A 303 0.56 -4.64 -16.31
C LEU A 303 0.62 -3.28 -16.98
N GLY A 304 -0.48 -2.53 -16.90
CA GLY A 304 -0.48 -1.11 -17.21
C GLY A 304 0.47 -0.34 -16.28
N ILE A 305 1.08 0.74 -16.79
CA ILE A 305 2.15 1.50 -16.13
C ILE A 305 1.81 1.90 -14.69
N ALA A 306 0.58 2.35 -14.43
CA ALA A 306 0.16 2.77 -13.09
C ALA A 306 0.14 1.59 -12.10
N SER A 307 -0.42 0.44 -12.51
CA SER A 307 -0.48 -0.76 -11.69
C SER A 307 0.88 -1.38 -11.45
N ASP A 308 1.74 -1.42 -12.49
CA ASP A 308 3.12 -1.90 -12.38
C ASP A 308 3.93 -1.04 -11.41
N ARG A 309 3.84 0.30 -11.54
CA ARG A 309 4.51 1.25 -10.64
C ARG A 309 4.06 1.09 -9.19
N ALA A 310 2.75 0.99 -8.94
CA ALA A 310 2.21 0.82 -7.59
C ALA A 310 2.74 -0.47 -6.93
N LEU A 311 2.79 -1.57 -7.69
CA LEU A 311 3.26 -2.86 -7.19
C LEU A 311 4.76 -2.83 -6.87
N ARG A 312 5.58 -2.26 -7.76
CA ARG A 312 7.03 -2.14 -7.56
C ARG A 312 7.38 -1.19 -6.41
N LEU A 313 6.63 -0.10 -6.26
CA LEU A 313 6.85 0.81 -5.14
C LEU A 313 6.51 0.14 -3.80
N MET A 314 5.46 -0.68 -3.76
CA MET A 314 5.11 -1.46 -2.57
C MET A 314 6.24 -2.45 -2.19
N ASP A 315 6.81 -3.16 -3.17
CA ASP A 315 7.98 -4.03 -2.95
C ASP A 315 9.17 -3.24 -2.36
N ILE A 316 9.48 -2.06 -2.89
CA ILE A 316 10.52 -1.18 -2.33
C ILE A 316 10.16 -0.69 -0.92
N SER A 317 8.89 -0.44 -0.62
CA SER A 317 8.44 -0.10 0.74
C SER A 317 8.65 -1.26 1.71
N MET A 318 8.39 -2.50 1.29
CA MET A 318 8.70 -3.69 2.09
C MET A 318 10.20 -3.81 2.33
N LYS A 319 11.02 -3.63 1.29
CA LYS A 319 12.47 -3.61 1.43
C LYS A 319 12.93 -2.53 2.41
N ALA A 320 12.39 -1.32 2.30
CA ALA A 320 12.75 -0.19 3.15
C ALA A 320 12.47 -0.49 4.62
N PHE A 321 11.30 -1.07 4.90
CA PHE A 321 10.82 -1.35 6.24
C PHE A 321 11.59 -2.51 6.89
N ASN A 322 11.61 -3.69 6.27
CA ASN A 322 12.12 -4.91 6.91
C ASN A 322 12.97 -5.79 5.97
N ASN A 323 13.51 -5.24 4.88
CA ASN A 323 14.25 -5.99 3.85
C ASN A 323 13.48 -7.15 3.20
N ALA A 324 12.17 -7.24 3.38
CA ALA A 324 11.36 -8.19 2.66
C ALA A 324 11.31 -7.84 1.16
N ARG A 325 10.89 -8.83 0.38
CA ARG A 325 10.69 -8.70 -1.06
C ARG A 325 9.49 -9.52 -1.49
N GLU A 326 8.80 -8.98 -2.47
CA GLU A 326 7.84 -9.70 -3.28
C GLU A 326 8.55 -10.60 -4.29
N ARG A 327 7.85 -11.62 -4.79
CA ARG A 327 8.46 -12.66 -5.63
C ARG A 327 7.73 -12.79 -6.96
N ASP A 328 8.50 -13.02 -8.01
CA ASP A 328 7.97 -13.39 -9.31
C ASP A 328 7.74 -14.93 -9.40
N PRO A 329 7.08 -15.43 -10.46
CA PRO A 329 6.82 -16.87 -10.62
C PRO A 329 8.09 -17.75 -10.59
N GLN A 330 9.20 -17.25 -11.14
CA GLN A 330 10.46 -17.98 -11.21
C GLN A 330 11.10 -18.11 -9.82
N ILE A 331 11.06 -17.03 -9.03
CA ILE A 331 11.54 -17.04 -7.65
C ILE A 331 10.67 -17.96 -6.78
N TRP A 332 9.34 -17.96 -6.95
CA TRP A 332 8.46 -18.90 -6.26
C TRP A 332 8.81 -20.35 -6.58
N ALA A 333 9.00 -20.70 -7.86
CA ALA A 333 9.42 -22.03 -8.26
C ALA A 333 10.78 -22.43 -7.66
N SER A 334 11.76 -21.51 -7.69
CA SER A 334 13.07 -21.73 -7.06
C SER A 334 12.99 -21.87 -5.55
N LEU A 335 12.10 -21.13 -4.87
CA LEU A 335 11.93 -21.20 -3.42
C LEU A 335 11.45 -22.59 -2.98
N PHE A 336 10.42 -23.13 -3.64
CA PHE A 336 9.96 -24.50 -3.35
C PHE A 336 11.06 -25.53 -3.58
N SER A 337 11.77 -25.45 -4.71
CA SER A 337 12.87 -26.38 -5.03
C SER A 337 14.03 -26.31 -4.02
N ARG A 338 14.38 -25.11 -3.55
CA ARG A 338 15.41 -24.91 -2.52
C ARG A 338 14.96 -25.36 -1.14
N ALA A 339 13.68 -25.20 -0.81
CA ALA A 339 13.11 -25.69 0.43
C ALA A 339 13.17 -27.22 0.49
N ASP A 340 12.72 -27.89 -0.58
CA ASP A 340 12.95 -29.32 -0.80
C ASP A 340 12.67 -29.68 -2.28
N PRO A 341 13.53 -30.47 -2.95
CA PRO A 341 13.31 -30.87 -4.34
C PRO A 341 12.04 -31.70 -4.57
N ARG A 342 11.39 -32.21 -3.51
CA ARG A 342 10.14 -32.96 -3.56
C ARG A 342 8.90 -32.08 -3.66
N PHE A 343 9.03 -30.76 -3.48
CA PHE A 343 7.94 -29.85 -3.82
C PHE A 343 7.83 -29.66 -5.33
N GLN A 344 6.63 -29.89 -5.85
CA GLN A 344 6.28 -29.59 -7.23
C GLN A 344 5.30 -28.42 -7.26
N LEU A 345 5.70 -27.29 -7.83
CA LEU A 345 4.79 -26.16 -8.08
C LEU A 345 3.73 -26.60 -9.11
N THR A 346 2.47 -26.59 -8.73
CA THR A 346 1.35 -27.04 -9.56
C THR A 346 0.56 -25.88 -10.18
N GLY A 347 0.63 -24.68 -9.61
CA GLY A 347 -0.01 -23.52 -10.21
C GLY A 347 0.29 -22.19 -9.50
N ILE A 348 0.22 -21.10 -10.27
CA ILE A 348 0.18 -19.72 -9.79
C ILE A 348 -0.94 -19.02 -10.56
N THR A 349 -1.99 -18.62 -9.85
CA THR A 349 -3.17 -18.00 -10.47
C THR A 349 -3.50 -16.71 -9.73
N VAL A 350 -3.68 -15.61 -10.44
CA VAL A 350 -4.24 -14.37 -9.88
C VAL A 350 -5.72 -14.32 -10.25
N PRO A 351 -6.66 -14.47 -9.29
CA PRO A 351 -8.07 -14.34 -9.59
C PRO A 351 -8.41 -12.97 -10.20
N PRO A 352 -9.45 -12.87 -11.04
CA PRO A 352 -9.91 -11.57 -11.54
C PRO A 352 -10.16 -10.58 -10.40
N GLU A 353 -9.73 -9.33 -10.59
CA GLU A 353 -9.85 -8.23 -9.61
C GLU A 353 -9.00 -8.39 -8.33
N ALA A 354 -8.34 -9.53 -8.12
CA ALA A 354 -7.45 -9.74 -7.00
C ALA A 354 -6.06 -9.10 -7.22
N ARG A 355 -5.41 -8.73 -6.12
CA ARG A 355 -3.98 -8.37 -6.09
C ARG A 355 -3.07 -9.53 -5.69
N MET A 356 -3.59 -10.48 -4.92
CA MET A 356 -2.85 -11.67 -4.47
C MET A 356 -3.02 -12.83 -5.45
N ALA A 357 -1.98 -13.64 -5.56
CA ALA A 357 -1.98 -14.89 -6.29
C ALA A 357 -2.24 -16.06 -5.34
N ILE A 358 -2.90 -17.10 -5.87
CA ILE A 358 -3.00 -18.42 -5.27
C ILE A 358 -1.88 -19.26 -5.86
N ILE A 359 -0.87 -19.55 -5.04
CA ILE A 359 0.33 -20.30 -5.39
C ILE A 359 0.22 -21.67 -4.73
N VAL A 360 0.29 -22.74 -5.52
CA VAL A 360 0.06 -24.11 -5.04
C VAL A 360 1.27 -24.97 -5.36
N ALA A 361 1.78 -25.66 -4.35
CA ALA A 361 2.79 -26.70 -4.51
C ALA A 361 2.32 -28.00 -3.85
N GLU A 362 2.62 -29.13 -4.49
CA GLU A 362 2.35 -30.46 -3.97
C GLU A 362 3.64 -31.10 -3.45
N TRP A 363 3.53 -31.78 -2.33
CA TRP A 363 4.60 -32.61 -1.78
C TRP A 363 4.57 -34.00 -2.42
N THR A 364 5.63 -34.35 -3.14
CA THR A 364 5.75 -35.64 -3.83
C THR A 364 6.55 -36.69 -3.05
N GLY A 365 7.10 -36.30 -1.89
CA GLY A 365 7.89 -37.16 -1.01
C GLY A 365 7.07 -38.22 -0.29
N GLU A 366 7.68 -39.36 -0.02
CA GLU A 366 7.09 -40.45 0.79
C GLU A 366 7.01 -40.15 2.28
#